data_AF-A0A409X2K0-F1
#
_entry.id   AF-A0A409X2K0-F1
#
_cell.length_a   1.000
_cell.length_b   1.000
_cell.length_c   1.000
_cell.angle_alpha   90.00
_cell.angle_beta   90.00
_cell.angle_gamma   90.00
#
_symmetry.space_group_name_H-M   'P 1'
#
loop_
_entity.id
_entity.type
_entity.pdbx_description
1 polymer ?
#
loop_
_entity_poly.entity_id
_entity_poly.type
_entity_poly.pdbx_seq_one_letter_code
_entity_poly.pdbx_strand_id
1 'polypeptide(L)'
;MNLTKRKNKSKSGTGERKGKRNKENHESDSIDGHAQKPRIKPRPKPSTRASKALEDASNVDQETEHAALALVSLNQPKAVAQTESDAAPSLPEDQAKFEREWERLGGWSMIQVPATSSSSFGDHEEAESDESDEEEVDELEGDESQSDDEDLEVPVESPSHRRRALKSSRHAFDIPVEVPYRNATRDVTGITSASSFDYVLSEIRERMDATPSQLAGLAYIPSYKPRNPKPVPKLLEDEQAWEKLVQDVRQYIETFTTKKGVSKPVKPFVITIVDTVGPRTEKEKEKKAGSSKKSDSASDRAAALTHGESRQLEELRRLEARHFCQEHKKPCFIQLNGSHYQYSIADLTKWSLLMVQGKALLDEPPAELNLTDSYRRQHTAKKAMNQTVAEQSSQPSMMEFLQGVAGMFMMQNMANRSQTAGIAAPSTPVKVPQTPSGGHKRPSTPVKVPLLIDWSADLTVDPARQEGKLADYLEILEENEIRDLNDFVGFSEAELIQLTGMKIGLAKRLLRYANADLDGLRQAKQRRID
;
A
#
# COMPACT_ATOMS: atom_id res chain seq x y z
N MET A 1 4.74 68.99 26.56
CA MET A 1 5.14 69.04 27.98
C MET A 1 4.99 67.65 28.58
N ASN A 2 6.00 67.25 29.37
CA ASN A 2 6.14 66.06 30.22
C ASN A 2 6.22 64.65 29.59
N LEU A 3 7.48 64.20 29.55
CA LEU A 3 7.99 62.84 29.39
C LEU A 3 7.47 61.88 30.47
N THR A 4 7.28 60.61 30.11
CA THR A 4 7.77 59.49 30.93
C THR A 4 8.33 58.36 30.06
N LYS A 5 9.60 58.04 30.31
CA LYS A 5 10.39 56.94 29.71
C LYS A 5 10.16 55.66 30.52
N ARG A 6 9.81 54.55 29.87
CA ARG A 6 9.91 53.20 30.48
C ARG A 6 11.24 52.54 30.07
N LYS A 7 12.09 52.30 31.09
CA LYS A 7 13.36 51.56 31.05
C LYS A 7 13.07 50.05 31.04
N ASN A 8 13.58 49.32 30.06
CA ASN A 8 13.71 47.85 30.14
C ASN A 8 15.08 47.48 30.70
N LYS A 9 15.07 46.67 31.76
CA LYS A 9 16.20 46.26 32.59
C LYS A 9 16.74 44.92 32.09
N SER A 10 17.94 44.92 31.55
CA SER A 10 18.73 43.73 31.22
C SER A 10 19.19 43.02 32.50
N LYS A 11 18.86 41.73 32.66
CA LYS A 11 19.46 40.84 33.68
C LYS A 11 20.68 40.15 33.07
N SER A 12 21.86 40.58 33.49
CA SER A 12 23.13 39.85 33.36
C SER A 12 23.25 38.85 34.50
N GLY A 13 23.31 37.56 34.17
CA GLY A 13 23.64 36.49 35.12
C GLY A 13 25.12 36.14 35.03
N THR A 14 25.87 36.57 36.03
CA THR A 14 27.24 36.15 36.36
C THR A 14 27.23 34.74 36.95
N GLY A 15 28.07 33.84 36.42
CA GLY A 15 28.27 32.48 36.94
C GLY A 15 29.71 32.00 36.69
N GLU A 16 30.44 31.95 37.80
CA GLU A 16 31.81 31.56 38.12
C GLU A 16 32.69 30.68 37.21
N ARG A 17 33.99 31.05 37.29
CA ARG A 17 35.22 30.41 36.82
C ARG A 17 35.64 29.21 37.68
N LYS A 18 36.10 28.13 37.03
CA LYS A 18 37.26 27.27 37.41
C LYS A 18 37.79 26.70 36.07
N GLY A 19 39.06 26.71 35.66
CA GLY A 19 40.34 26.93 36.33
C GLY A 19 41.30 25.81 35.91
N LYS A 20 42.47 26.18 35.36
CA LYS A 20 43.67 25.34 35.06
C LYS A 20 43.59 24.50 33.76
N ARG A 21 44.64 24.31 32.96
CA ARG A 21 46.08 24.63 33.09
C ARG A 21 46.69 24.64 31.67
N ASN A 22 47.49 25.66 31.41
CA ASN A 22 48.34 25.82 30.24
C ASN A 22 49.61 24.97 30.40
N LYS A 23 50.14 24.39 29.32
CA LYS A 23 51.57 24.05 29.20
C LYS A 23 51.98 24.00 27.73
N GLU A 24 52.69 25.03 27.32
CA GLU A 24 53.42 25.16 26.06
C GLU A 24 54.82 24.52 26.15
N ASN A 25 55.45 24.46 24.97
CA ASN A 25 56.88 24.29 24.65
C ASN A 25 57.41 22.84 24.71
N HIS A 26 58.18 22.35 23.74
CA HIS A 26 59.30 23.01 23.09
C HIS A 26 59.71 22.29 21.79
N GLU A 27 60.12 23.06 20.78
CA GLU A 27 60.83 22.65 19.55
C GLU A 27 62.29 22.28 19.84
N SER A 28 62.84 21.26 19.18
CA SER A 28 64.24 21.28 18.68
C SER A 28 64.55 20.02 17.86
N ASP A 29 64.66 20.24 16.55
CA ASP A 29 65.74 19.86 15.63
C ASP A 29 66.58 18.57 15.82
N SER A 30 66.57 17.79 14.73
CA SER A 30 67.74 17.31 13.95
C SER A 30 68.31 15.88 14.13
N ILE A 31 68.69 15.35 12.94
CA ILE A 31 69.67 14.31 12.58
C ILE A 31 69.16 12.89 12.22
N ASP A 32 69.28 12.61 10.91
CA ASP A 32 69.61 11.39 10.15
C ASP A 32 69.19 9.96 10.57
N GLY A 33 68.49 9.31 9.63
CA GLY A 33 68.91 8.06 8.98
C GLY A 33 69.12 6.79 9.81
N HIS A 34 68.18 5.84 9.73
CA HIS A 34 68.43 4.46 9.27
C HIS A 34 67.18 3.57 9.38
N ALA A 35 66.99 2.74 8.36
CA ALA A 35 65.93 1.76 8.21
C ALA A 35 65.89 0.71 9.33
N GLN A 36 64.74 0.53 10.00
CA GLN A 36 64.41 -0.71 10.72
C GLN A 36 62.91 -1.06 10.66
N LYS A 37 62.69 -2.36 10.50
CA LYS A 37 61.44 -3.11 10.23
C LYS A 37 60.30 -2.83 11.23
N PRO A 38 59.01 -2.85 10.80
CA PRO A 38 57.89 -2.76 11.73
C PRO A 38 57.77 -4.02 12.60
N ARG A 39 57.94 -3.85 13.92
CA ARG A 39 57.64 -4.86 14.95
C ARG A 39 56.13 -5.09 15.08
N ILE A 40 55.77 -6.37 15.05
CA ILE A 40 54.42 -6.91 15.25
C ILE A 40 53.97 -6.61 16.69
N LYS A 41 52.81 -5.96 16.83
CA LYS A 41 52.14 -5.74 18.13
C LYS A 41 51.42 -7.03 18.58
N PRO A 42 51.55 -7.46 19.84
CA PRO A 42 50.86 -8.66 20.35
C PRO A 42 49.37 -8.40 20.61
N ARG A 43 48.53 -9.38 20.22
CA ARG A 43 47.08 -9.43 20.49
C ARG A 43 46.80 -9.72 21.98
N PRO A 44 45.77 -9.12 22.59
CA PRO A 44 45.36 -9.42 23.95
C PRO A 44 44.64 -10.78 24.05
N LYS A 45 44.97 -11.54 25.12
CA LYS A 45 44.35 -12.82 25.49
C LYS A 45 42.98 -12.62 26.15
N PRO A 46 41.99 -13.49 25.91
CA PRO A 46 40.70 -13.45 26.59
C PRO A 46 40.81 -13.94 28.05
N SER A 47 40.12 -13.22 28.94
CA SER A 47 40.03 -13.49 30.38
C SER A 47 39.00 -14.60 30.64
N THR A 48 39.46 -15.72 31.18
CA THR A 48 38.61 -16.76 31.78
C THR A 48 38.45 -16.44 33.27
N ARG A 49 37.23 -16.08 33.70
CA ARG A 49 36.88 -16.04 35.13
C ARG A 49 35.89 -17.16 35.44
N ALA A 50 36.27 -17.88 36.48
CA ALA A 50 35.75 -19.13 36.98
C ALA A 50 34.40 -19.01 37.71
N SER A 51 33.58 -20.04 37.49
CA SER A 51 32.74 -20.82 38.41
C SER A 51 32.48 -20.33 39.85
N LYS A 52 31.18 -20.31 40.24
CA LYS A 52 30.58 -21.05 41.38
C LYS A 52 29.14 -20.59 41.67
N ALA A 53 28.16 -21.51 41.66
CA ALA A 53 27.02 -21.64 42.58
C ALA A 53 26.09 -22.78 42.07
N LEU A 54 26.11 -23.93 42.75
CA LEU A 54 24.98 -24.59 43.45
C LEU A 54 23.81 -24.99 42.53
N GLU A 55 23.59 -26.28 42.22
CA GLU A 55 23.01 -27.32 43.11
C GLU A 55 21.71 -26.86 43.78
N ASP A 56 20.58 -27.07 43.10
CA ASP A 56 19.37 -27.73 43.63
C ASP A 56 18.21 -27.63 42.62
N ALA A 57 17.79 -28.79 42.07
CA ALA A 57 16.44 -29.12 41.58
C ALA A 57 16.50 -30.39 40.71
N SER A 58 16.81 -31.52 41.34
CA SER A 58 16.51 -32.85 40.84
C SER A 58 15.09 -33.23 41.24
N ASN A 59 14.15 -33.28 40.27
CA ASN A 59 12.93 -34.10 40.24
C ASN A 59 11.83 -33.41 39.40
N VAL A 60 11.88 -33.51 38.07
CA VAL A 60 10.69 -33.58 37.19
C VAL A 60 11.17 -34.14 35.84
N ASP A 61 11.36 -35.45 35.71
CA ASP A 61 11.61 -36.08 34.40
C ASP A 61 11.24 -37.58 34.41
N GLN A 62 10.01 -37.88 34.84
CA GLN A 62 9.42 -39.23 34.69
C GLN A 62 8.04 -39.27 34.02
N GLU A 63 7.44 -38.13 33.68
CA GLU A 63 6.13 -38.11 32.99
C GLU A 63 6.21 -37.89 31.47
N THR A 64 7.36 -37.48 30.95
CA THR A 64 7.57 -37.18 29.52
C THR A 64 7.91 -38.40 28.67
N GLU A 65 8.34 -39.52 29.26
CA GLU A 65 8.64 -40.76 28.51
C GLU A 65 7.40 -41.66 28.32
N HIS A 66 6.35 -41.52 29.13
CA HIS A 66 5.11 -42.32 28.98
C HIS A 66 4.16 -41.79 27.90
N ALA A 67 4.27 -40.52 27.49
CA ALA A 67 3.46 -39.94 26.42
C ALA A 67 3.96 -40.30 25.01
N ALA A 68 5.27 -40.58 24.85
CA ALA A 68 5.86 -40.90 23.55
C ALA A 68 5.60 -42.35 23.09
N LEU A 69 5.29 -43.27 24.02
CA LEU A 69 4.94 -44.67 23.69
C LEU A 69 3.45 -44.89 23.39
N ALA A 70 2.58 -43.91 23.68
CA ALA A 70 1.15 -44.00 23.39
C ALA A 70 0.78 -43.65 21.93
N LEU A 71 1.64 -42.93 21.20
CA LEU A 71 1.37 -42.50 19.81
C LEU A 71 1.88 -43.48 18.74
N VAL A 72 2.68 -44.48 19.12
CA VAL A 72 3.19 -45.51 18.17
C VAL A 72 2.27 -46.75 18.11
N SER A 73 1.27 -46.86 19.00
CA SER A 73 0.35 -48.01 19.06
C SER A 73 -0.96 -47.85 18.26
N LEU A 74 -1.14 -46.74 17.55
CA LEU A 74 -2.39 -46.43 16.81
C LEU A 74 -2.31 -46.62 15.29
N ASN A 75 -1.16 -47.03 14.75
CA ASN A 75 -0.95 -47.22 13.31
C ASN A 75 -0.45 -48.63 12.95
N GLN A 76 -1.09 -49.68 13.48
CA GLN A 76 -0.99 -51.02 12.86
C GLN A 76 -2.22 -51.29 11.98
N PRO A 77 -2.04 -51.61 10.69
CA PRO A 77 -3.13 -52.05 9.84
C PRO A 77 -3.60 -53.44 10.29
N LYS A 78 -4.82 -53.51 10.80
CA LYS A 78 -5.47 -54.79 11.15
C LYS A 78 -5.89 -55.47 9.85
N ALA A 79 -5.14 -56.50 9.47
CA ALA A 79 -5.55 -57.48 8.48
C ALA A 79 -6.81 -58.21 8.98
N VAL A 80 -7.88 -58.17 8.18
CA VAL A 80 -9.03 -59.08 8.24
C VAL A 80 -9.34 -59.37 6.76
N ALA A 81 -8.81 -60.48 6.23
CA ALA A 81 -9.43 -61.80 6.23
C ALA A 81 -10.72 -61.83 5.40
N GLN A 82 -10.60 -62.57 4.30
CA GLN A 82 -11.66 -62.97 3.39
C GLN A 82 -12.81 -63.63 4.14
N THR A 83 -14.05 -63.26 3.79
CA THR A 83 -15.21 -64.15 3.87
C THR A 83 -16.17 -63.80 2.75
N GLU A 84 -16.41 -64.79 1.90
CA GLU A 84 -17.44 -64.85 0.87
C GLU A 84 -18.83 -64.59 1.48
N SER A 85 -19.68 -63.85 0.77
CA SER A 85 -21.12 -64.13 0.71
C SER A 85 -21.80 -63.26 -0.35
N ASP A 86 -22.54 -63.96 -1.22
CA ASP A 86 -23.57 -63.46 -2.12
C ASP A 86 -24.58 -62.55 -1.41
N ALA A 87 -24.88 -61.39 -2.02
CA ALA A 87 -26.24 -60.85 -2.22
C ALA A 87 -26.14 -59.38 -2.66
N ALA A 88 -26.62 -59.09 -3.87
CA ALA A 88 -26.79 -57.75 -4.40
C ALA A 88 -27.90 -56.97 -3.65
N PRO A 89 -27.68 -55.70 -3.27
CA PRO A 89 -28.76 -54.80 -2.95
C PRO A 89 -29.11 -53.98 -4.20
N SER A 90 -30.35 -54.14 -4.65
CA SER A 90 -30.98 -53.32 -5.69
C SER A 90 -31.01 -51.84 -5.30
N LEU A 91 -30.54 -50.99 -6.21
CA LEU A 91 -30.65 -49.54 -6.16
C LEU A 91 -32.12 -49.09 -6.23
N PRO A 92 -32.51 -47.99 -5.54
CA PRO A 92 -33.87 -47.48 -5.58
C PRO A 92 -34.18 -46.85 -6.95
N GLU A 93 -35.30 -47.28 -7.53
CA GLU A 93 -35.82 -46.97 -8.87
C GLU A 93 -36.27 -45.51 -9.10
N ASP A 94 -36.06 -44.61 -8.14
CA ASP A 94 -36.64 -43.25 -8.16
C ASP A 94 -35.73 -42.18 -8.79
N GLN A 95 -34.46 -42.47 -9.09
CA GLN A 95 -33.56 -41.49 -9.74
C GLN A 95 -33.63 -41.53 -11.27
N ALA A 96 -33.97 -42.69 -11.86
CA ALA A 96 -34.08 -42.86 -13.32
C ALA A 96 -35.39 -42.29 -13.90
N LYS A 97 -36.34 -41.88 -13.04
CA LYS A 97 -37.62 -41.28 -13.47
C LYS A 97 -37.54 -39.77 -13.64
N PHE A 98 -36.60 -39.11 -12.94
CA PHE A 98 -36.43 -37.66 -12.98
C PHE A 98 -35.66 -37.19 -14.24
N GLU A 99 -34.61 -37.91 -14.66
CA GLU A 99 -33.85 -37.54 -15.88
C GLU A 99 -34.64 -37.75 -17.18
N ARG A 100 -35.60 -38.68 -17.18
CA ARG A 100 -36.44 -38.97 -18.35
C ARG A 100 -37.60 -37.98 -18.55
N GLU A 101 -37.86 -37.12 -17.55
CA GLU A 101 -38.86 -36.05 -17.61
C GLU A 101 -38.26 -34.73 -18.10
N TRP A 102 -36.97 -34.50 -17.84
CA TRP A 102 -36.24 -33.30 -18.27
C TRP A 102 -35.98 -33.26 -19.80
N GLU A 103 -35.74 -34.41 -20.45
CA GLU A 103 -35.59 -34.49 -21.91
C GLU A 103 -36.91 -34.43 -22.69
N ARG A 104 -38.06 -34.57 -21.99
CA ARG A 104 -39.40 -34.54 -22.61
C ARG A 104 -39.96 -33.12 -22.78
N LEU A 105 -39.41 -32.14 -22.07
CA LEU A 105 -39.75 -30.71 -22.20
C LEU A 105 -38.81 -29.99 -23.18
N GLY A 106 -38.67 -30.59 -24.36
CA GLY A 106 -37.74 -30.16 -25.39
C GLY A 106 -37.81 -28.68 -25.78
N GLY A 107 -36.63 -28.17 -26.16
CA GLY A 107 -36.47 -27.34 -27.35
C GLY A 107 -37.20 -25.99 -27.34
N TRP A 108 -36.60 -24.99 -26.70
CA TRP A 108 -36.89 -23.60 -27.03
C TRP A 108 -36.13 -23.18 -28.29
N SER A 109 -36.73 -23.53 -29.43
CA SER A 109 -36.59 -22.77 -30.66
C SER A 109 -37.47 -21.52 -30.59
N MET A 110 -36.95 -20.43 -31.17
CA MET A 110 -37.64 -19.21 -31.60
C MET A 110 -39.16 -19.30 -31.72
N ILE A 111 -39.87 -18.26 -31.24
CA ILE A 111 -40.79 -17.41 -32.04
C ILE A 111 -41.23 -16.17 -31.21
N GLN A 112 -41.55 -15.14 -31.99
CA GLN A 112 -41.86 -13.74 -31.71
C GLN A 112 -42.90 -13.43 -30.62
N VAL A 113 -42.71 -12.27 -30.00
CA VAL A 113 -43.66 -11.60 -29.11
C VAL A 113 -44.66 -10.78 -29.91
N PRO A 114 -45.98 -10.97 -29.76
CA PRO A 114 -46.95 -9.92 -30.01
C PRO A 114 -47.46 -9.32 -28.69
N ALA A 115 -47.69 -8.02 -28.71
CA ALA A 115 -48.26 -7.24 -27.63
C ALA A 115 -49.76 -7.53 -27.44
N THR A 116 -50.20 -7.75 -26.19
CA THR A 116 -51.59 -7.49 -25.73
C THR A 116 -51.67 -7.29 -24.21
N SER A 117 -52.10 -6.08 -23.83
CA SER A 117 -53.13 -5.72 -22.84
C SER A 117 -53.26 -6.42 -21.48
N SER A 118 -53.06 -5.61 -20.42
CA SER A 118 -53.94 -5.37 -19.25
C SER A 118 -54.82 -6.50 -18.67
N SER A 119 -54.54 -6.87 -17.42
CA SER A 119 -55.44 -7.47 -16.41
C SER A 119 -54.65 -7.49 -15.08
N SER A 120 -54.90 -6.67 -14.06
CA SER A 120 -56.00 -6.67 -13.07
C SER A 120 -56.06 -7.95 -12.19
N PHE A 121 -56.10 -7.74 -10.86
CA PHE A 121 -56.20 -8.68 -9.71
C PHE A 121 -54.91 -9.42 -9.30
N GLY A 122 -54.53 -9.56 -8.02
CA GLY A 122 -55.07 -9.16 -6.71
C GLY A 122 -53.89 -9.11 -5.70
N ASP A 123 -53.88 -8.19 -4.75
CA ASP A 123 -54.50 -8.33 -3.41
C ASP A 123 -53.95 -9.54 -2.64
N HIS A 124 -52.95 -9.29 -1.79
CA HIS A 124 -52.54 -10.20 -0.72
C HIS A 124 -52.17 -9.36 0.52
N GLU A 125 -53.10 -9.39 1.46
CA GLU A 125 -53.03 -8.84 2.80
C GLU A 125 -52.00 -9.56 3.69
N GLU A 126 -51.48 -8.78 4.63
CA GLU A 126 -51.15 -9.08 6.03
C GLU A 126 -50.10 -10.14 6.39
N ALA A 127 -49.01 -9.63 6.98
CA ALA A 127 -48.43 -10.23 8.18
C ALA A 127 -47.90 -9.09 9.08
N GLU A 128 -48.65 -8.81 10.14
CA GLU A 128 -48.27 -8.04 11.31
C GLU A 128 -47.17 -8.78 12.11
N SER A 129 -46.22 -8.02 12.64
CA SER A 129 -45.32 -8.36 13.77
C SER A 129 -44.55 -7.06 14.06
N ASP A 130 -45.02 -6.16 14.92
CA ASP A 130 -45.20 -6.24 16.37
C ASP A 130 -43.89 -6.28 17.17
N GLU A 131 -43.85 -5.37 18.14
CA GLU A 131 -42.96 -5.19 19.32
C GLU A 131 -41.48 -4.80 19.06
N SER A 132 -41.07 -3.56 19.36
CA SER A 132 -40.81 -2.96 20.69
C SER A 132 -39.35 -3.11 21.10
N ASP A 133 -38.57 -2.01 21.07
CA ASP A 133 -37.67 -1.65 22.18
C ASP A 133 -37.19 -0.20 22.02
N GLU A 134 -37.90 0.71 22.67
CA GLU A 134 -37.47 2.08 22.91
C GLU A 134 -36.72 2.09 24.26
N GLU A 135 -35.39 2.05 24.24
CA GLU A 135 -34.60 2.33 25.45
C GLU A 135 -34.44 3.84 25.62
N GLU A 136 -35.28 4.34 26.52
CA GLU A 136 -35.25 5.66 27.16
C GLU A 136 -34.08 5.76 28.17
N VAL A 137 -33.64 7.00 28.39
CA VAL A 137 -32.95 7.57 29.57
C VAL A 137 -31.50 7.17 29.92
N ASP A 138 -30.60 8.18 29.92
CA ASP A 138 -30.09 8.72 31.20
C ASP A 138 -29.56 10.16 31.00
N GLU A 139 -30.42 11.15 31.26
CA GLU A 139 -30.03 12.56 31.41
C GLU A 139 -29.39 12.74 32.79
N LEU A 140 -28.05 12.80 32.82
CA LEU A 140 -27.32 13.18 34.03
C LEU A 140 -27.38 14.70 34.25
N GLU A 141 -28.31 15.09 35.12
CA GLU A 141 -28.31 16.36 35.86
C GLU A 141 -26.97 16.52 36.61
N GLY A 142 -26.33 17.66 36.40
CA GLY A 142 -24.98 17.92 36.89
C GLY A 142 -24.70 19.38 37.17
N ASP A 143 -25.19 19.80 38.33
CA ASP A 143 -24.60 20.76 39.26
C ASP A 143 -24.73 22.27 38.98
N GLU A 144 -25.57 22.86 39.83
CA GLU A 144 -25.83 24.27 40.04
C GLU A 144 -24.58 24.93 40.66
N SER A 145 -23.95 25.86 39.94
CA SER A 145 -23.06 26.86 40.58
C SER A 145 -23.58 28.26 40.31
N GLN A 146 -24.48 28.62 41.22
CA GLN A 146 -24.83 29.96 41.65
C GLN A 146 -23.59 30.88 41.74
N SER A 147 -23.56 31.92 40.89
CA SER A 147 -22.85 33.16 41.21
C SER A 147 -23.67 34.34 40.71
N ASP A 148 -24.35 34.95 41.69
CA ASP A 148 -24.96 36.26 41.64
C ASP A 148 -23.92 37.36 41.34
N ASP A 149 -24.45 38.51 40.90
CA ASP A 149 -23.89 39.86 41.01
C ASP A 149 -22.81 40.27 39.97
N GLU A 150 -23.18 41.04 38.94
CA GLU A 150 -23.39 42.49 39.07
C GLU A 150 -23.79 43.17 37.74
N ASP A 151 -24.76 44.07 37.88
CA ASP A 151 -25.18 45.11 36.95
C ASP A 151 -24.00 45.87 36.31
N LEU A 152 -23.87 45.80 34.99
CA LEU A 152 -23.11 46.78 34.21
C LEU A 152 -23.85 47.09 32.91
N GLU A 153 -24.63 48.17 32.96
CA GLU A 153 -25.17 48.86 31.80
C GLU A 153 -24.02 49.22 30.83
N VAL A 154 -24.08 48.70 29.59
CA VAL A 154 -23.18 49.15 28.52
C VAL A 154 -23.97 49.43 27.23
N PRO A 155 -23.69 50.55 26.53
CA PRO A 155 -24.59 51.13 25.54
C PRO A 155 -24.70 50.33 24.24
N VAL A 156 -25.88 50.47 23.64
CA VAL A 156 -26.26 50.03 22.31
C VAL A 156 -25.38 50.73 21.25
N GLU A 157 -24.28 50.09 20.84
CA GLU A 157 -23.66 50.34 19.54
C GLU A 157 -23.21 49.01 18.93
N SER A 158 -23.87 48.62 17.85
CA SER A 158 -23.68 47.38 17.10
C SER A 158 -22.23 47.22 16.62
N PRO A 159 -21.45 46.26 17.14
CA PRO A 159 -20.26 45.79 16.46
C PRO A 159 -20.70 44.69 15.51
N SER A 160 -20.50 44.94 14.22
CA SER A 160 -20.38 43.91 13.19
C SER A 160 -19.32 42.88 13.63
N HIS A 161 -19.72 41.90 14.43
CA HIS A 161 -18.95 40.71 14.74
C HIS A 161 -18.82 39.90 13.45
N ARG A 162 -17.81 40.27 12.64
CA ARG A 162 -17.11 39.31 11.80
C ARG A 162 -16.66 38.20 12.75
N ARG A 163 -17.46 37.14 12.85
CA ARG A 163 -17.01 35.84 13.36
C ARG A 163 -15.77 35.49 12.54
N ARG A 164 -14.59 35.83 13.06
CA ARG A 164 -13.35 35.20 12.62
C ARG A 164 -13.57 33.74 12.97
N ALA A 165 -14.01 32.97 11.97
CA ALA A 165 -13.89 31.53 12.01
C ALA A 165 -12.51 31.25 12.57
N LEU A 166 -12.47 30.63 13.75
CA LEU A 166 -11.26 30.13 14.36
C LEU A 166 -10.76 29.06 13.39
N LYS A 167 -10.02 29.50 12.37
CA LYS A 167 -9.21 28.67 11.49
C LYS A 167 -8.11 28.11 12.37
N SER A 168 -8.47 27.13 13.22
CA SER A 168 -7.59 26.06 13.62
C SER A 168 -7.36 25.18 12.39
N SER A 169 -6.89 25.79 11.28
CA SER A 169 -6.31 25.04 10.18
C SER A 169 -5.04 24.47 10.78
N ARG A 170 -5.15 23.27 11.37
CA ARG A 170 -4.02 22.42 11.69
C ARG A 170 -3.21 22.39 10.40
N HIS A 171 -2.07 23.08 10.37
CA HIS A 171 -1.31 23.28 9.15
C HIS A 171 -1.03 21.89 8.57
N ALA A 172 -1.64 21.59 7.42
CA ALA A 172 -1.39 20.35 6.74
C ALA A 172 0.11 20.30 6.41
N PHE A 173 0.75 19.19 6.70
CA PHE A 173 2.15 18.96 6.38
C PHE A 173 2.31 17.67 5.59
N ASP A 174 3.29 17.64 4.70
CA ASP A 174 3.58 16.48 3.85
C ASP A 174 4.17 15.35 4.69
N ILE A 175 3.71 14.12 4.43
CA ILE A 175 4.21 12.90 5.06
C ILE A 175 4.83 12.05 3.94
N PRO A 176 6.15 12.08 3.75
CA PRO A 176 6.81 11.26 2.74
C PRO A 176 6.70 9.78 3.12
N VAL A 177 6.13 8.99 2.22
CA VAL A 177 5.92 7.54 2.38
C VAL A 177 6.71 6.77 1.33
N GLU A 178 7.41 5.73 1.75
CA GLU A 178 8.14 4.78 0.91
C GLU A 178 7.46 3.41 0.97
N VAL A 179 7.16 2.81 -0.18
CA VAL A 179 6.51 1.50 -0.29
C VAL A 179 7.40 0.49 -1.02
N PRO A 180 7.35 -0.81 -0.68
CA PRO A 180 8.11 -1.84 -1.38
C PRO A 180 7.46 -2.17 -2.73
N TYR A 181 8.28 -2.31 -3.79
CA TYR A 181 7.84 -2.68 -5.14
C TYR A 181 8.89 -3.52 -5.86
N ARG A 182 8.56 -4.76 -6.21
CA ARG A 182 9.42 -5.67 -7.03
C ARG A 182 10.90 -5.71 -6.61
N ASN A 183 11.18 -5.88 -5.31
CA ASN A 183 12.53 -5.86 -4.68
C ASN A 183 13.22 -4.49 -4.62
N ALA A 184 12.51 -3.40 -4.91
CA ALA A 184 12.95 -2.03 -4.71
C ALA A 184 11.98 -1.30 -3.77
N THR A 185 12.23 -0.01 -3.51
CA THR A 185 11.28 0.90 -2.87
C THR A 185 10.81 1.95 -3.87
N ARG A 186 9.60 2.47 -3.68
CA ARG A 186 9.00 3.58 -4.44
C ARG A 186 8.48 4.64 -3.49
N ASP A 187 8.65 5.89 -3.87
CA ASP A 187 8.09 7.02 -3.13
C ASP A 187 6.62 7.22 -3.50
N VAL A 188 5.79 7.46 -2.49
CA VAL A 188 4.40 7.87 -2.61
C VAL A 188 4.31 9.36 -2.26
N THR A 189 3.90 10.16 -3.24
CA THR A 189 3.83 11.63 -3.16
C THR A 189 2.41 12.10 -2.92
N GLY A 190 2.23 13.27 -2.30
CA GLY A 190 0.90 13.87 -2.13
C GLY A 190 0.13 13.39 -0.91
N ILE A 191 0.74 12.55 -0.07
CA ILE A 191 0.18 12.20 1.24
C ILE A 191 0.51 13.33 2.21
N THR A 192 -0.52 13.85 2.88
CA THR A 192 -0.41 14.92 3.87
C THR A 192 -1.07 14.51 5.18
N SER A 193 -0.84 15.27 6.25
CA SER A 193 -1.53 15.06 7.53
C SER A 193 -3.04 15.30 7.50
N ALA A 194 -3.59 15.77 6.38
CA ALA A 194 -5.02 15.97 6.17
C ALA A 194 -5.63 14.94 5.21
N SER A 195 -4.82 14.04 4.65
CA SER A 195 -5.29 12.93 3.81
C SER A 195 -6.06 11.93 4.67
N SER A 196 -7.21 11.44 4.17
CA SER A 196 -7.98 10.35 4.79
C SER A 196 -7.25 9.01 4.65
N PHE A 197 -7.56 8.05 5.53
CA PHE A 197 -6.96 6.72 5.49
C PHE A 197 -7.25 6.00 4.16
N ASP A 198 -8.48 6.07 3.66
CA ASP A 198 -8.87 5.43 2.40
C ASP A 198 -8.07 5.96 1.20
N TYR A 199 -7.83 7.28 1.16
CA TYR A 199 -6.99 7.89 0.12
C TYR A 199 -5.55 7.38 0.21
N VAL A 200 -5.00 7.32 1.43
CA VAL A 200 -3.64 6.82 1.68
C VAL A 200 -3.51 5.36 1.28
N LEU A 201 -4.48 4.51 1.63
CA LEU A 201 -4.49 3.11 1.22
C LEU A 201 -4.60 2.95 -0.29
N SER A 202 -5.45 3.75 -0.95
CA SER A 202 -5.58 3.74 -2.41
C SER A 202 -4.26 4.09 -3.12
N GLU A 203 -3.59 5.16 -2.68
CA GLU A 203 -2.29 5.58 -3.22
C GLU A 203 -1.19 4.53 -2.97
N ILE A 204 -1.13 3.96 -1.76
CA ILE A 204 -0.18 2.88 -1.43
C ILE A 204 -0.44 1.67 -2.34
N ARG A 205 -1.69 1.26 -2.49
CA ARG A 205 -2.11 0.13 -3.33
C ARG A 205 -1.68 0.30 -4.77
N GLU A 206 -1.97 1.47 -5.36
CA GLU A 206 -1.63 1.78 -6.74
C GLU A 206 -0.11 1.73 -6.95
N ARG A 207 0.66 2.30 -6.02
CA ARG A 207 2.14 2.34 -6.13
C ARG A 207 2.80 0.98 -5.89
N MET A 208 2.22 0.15 -5.03
CA MET A 208 2.67 -1.21 -4.74
C MET A 208 2.24 -2.23 -5.80
N ASP A 209 1.25 -1.91 -6.66
CA ASP A 209 0.61 -2.88 -7.57
C ASP A 209 0.04 -4.08 -6.79
N ALA A 210 -0.60 -3.77 -5.65
CA ALA A 210 -1.10 -4.74 -4.69
C ALA A 210 -2.62 -4.93 -4.77
N THR A 211 -3.11 -6.12 -4.43
CA THR A 211 -4.55 -6.40 -4.29
C THR A 211 -5.06 -5.90 -2.93
N PRO A 212 -6.37 -5.58 -2.79
CA PRO A 212 -6.93 -5.15 -1.49
C PRO A 212 -6.63 -6.11 -0.34
N SER A 213 -6.66 -7.41 -0.62
CA SER A 213 -6.34 -8.47 0.36
C SER A 213 -4.90 -8.41 0.89
N GLN A 214 -3.94 -7.89 0.10
CA GLN A 214 -2.55 -7.72 0.53
C GLN A 214 -2.36 -6.49 1.41
N LEU A 215 -3.32 -5.56 1.44
CA LEU A 215 -3.24 -4.35 2.26
C LEU A 215 -3.62 -4.62 3.73
N ALA A 216 -4.28 -5.74 4.02
CA ALA A 216 -4.82 -6.06 5.34
C ALA A 216 -3.76 -6.25 6.45
N GLY A 217 -2.47 -6.33 6.10
CA GLY A 217 -1.38 -6.34 7.07
C GLY A 217 -0.24 -5.42 6.68
N LEU A 218 -0.56 -4.22 6.20
CA LEU A 218 0.45 -3.18 6.09
C LEU A 218 0.86 -2.70 7.49
N ALA A 219 2.16 -2.56 7.68
CA ALA A 219 2.76 -1.93 8.84
C ALA A 219 3.65 -0.77 8.39
N TYR A 220 3.98 0.14 9.31
CA TYR A 220 4.86 1.27 9.05
C TYR A 220 6.02 1.35 10.03
N ILE A 221 7.14 1.91 9.55
CA ILE A 221 8.34 2.21 10.34
C ILE A 221 8.75 3.67 10.08
N PRO A 222 8.64 4.56 11.09
CA PRO A 222 9.13 5.93 10.96
C PRO A 222 10.66 6.00 11.04
N SER A 223 11.32 6.63 10.07
CA SER A 223 12.79 6.68 9.99
C SER A 223 13.47 7.51 11.08
N TYR A 224 12.72 8.35 11.80
CA TYR A 224 13.23 9.14 12.92
C TYR A 224 13.30 8.36 14.25
N LYS A 225 12.75 7.15 14.32
CA LYS A 225 12.91 6.28 15.50
C LYS A 225 14.36 5.73 15.54
N PRO A 226 14.94 5.54 16.73
CA PRO A 226 16.31 5.01 16.85
C PRO A 226 16.41 3.63 16.20
N ARG A 227 17.51 3.40 15.47
CA ARG A 227 17.74 2.14 14.74
C ARG A 227 18.14 0.96 15.65
N ASN A 228 18.59 1.27 16.87
CA ASN A 228 19.00 0.30 17.89
C ASN A 228 18.28 0.60 19.21
N PRO A 229 17.40 -0.29 19.69
CA PRO A 229 16.96 -1.55 19.06
C PRO A 229 16.25 -1.32 17.72
N LYS A 230 16.16 -2.34 16.86
CA LYS A 230 15.42 -2.23 15.60
C LYS A 230 13.98 -1.83 15.93
N PRO A 231 13.44 -0.74 15.33
CA PRO A 231 12.08 -0.33 15.59
C PRO A 231 11.11 -1.44 15.16
N VAL A 232 10.14 -1.75 16.03
CA VAL A 232 9.09 -2.72 15.73
C VAL A 232 8.08 -2.04 14.79
N PRO A 233 7.75 -2.65 13.64
CA PRO A 233 6.71 -2.13 12.75
C PRO A 233 5.37 -2.02 13.47
N LYS A 234 4.66 -0.91 13.26
CA LYS A 234 3.30 -0.71 13.78
C LYS A 234 2.28 -0.99 12.67
N LEU A 235 1.22 -1.72 12.96
CA LEU A 235 0.17 -2.04 11.99
C LEU A 235 -0.61 -0.78 11.58
N LEU A 236 -1.06 -0.74 10.33
CA LEU A 236 -1.81 0.34 9.70
C LEU A 236 -3.14 -0.21 9.17
N GLU A 237 -4.00 -0.64 10.08
CA GLU A 237 -5.24 -1.38 9.77
C GLU A 237 -6.46 -0.47 9.58
N ASP A 238 -6.48 0.67 10.26
CA ASP A 238 -7.65 1.53 10.40
C ASP A 238 -7.31 3.04 10.41
N GLU A 239 -8.35 3.87 10.30
CA GLU A 239 -8.24 5.33 10.39
C GLU A 239 -7.60 5.76 11.72
N GLN A 240 -7.86 5.06 12.82
CA GLN A 240 -7.24 5.38 14.11
C GLN A 240 -5.72 5.13 14.11
N ALA A 241 -5.23 4.06 13.48
CA ALA A 241 -3.79 3.84 13.31
C ALA A 241 -3.14 4.93 12.45
N TRP A 242 -3.85 5.40 11.42
CA TRP A 242 -3.43 6.53 10.60
C TRP A 242 -3.34 7.82 11.41
N GLU A 243 -4.36 8.17 12.19
CA GLU A 243 -4.34 9.35 13.07
C GLU A 243 -3.20 9.29 14.09
N LYS A 244 -2.94 8.11 14.68
CA LYS A 244 -1.81 7.89 15.59
C LYS A 244 -0.46 8.12 14.90
N LEU A 245 -0.32 7.69 13.64
CA LEU A 245 0.88 7.98 12.84
C LEU A 245 1.01 9.49 12.59
N VAL A 246 -0.06 10.17 12.20
CA VAL A 246 -0.07 11.63 11.99
C VAL A 246 0.32 12.38 13.27
N GLN A 247 -0.19 11.94 14.42
CA GLN A 247 0.17 12.49 15.73
C GLN A 247 1.64 12.25 16.08
N ASP A 248 2.16 11.03 15.85
CA ASP A 248 3.57 10.67 16.06
C ASP A 248 4.51 11.55 15.21
N VAL A 249 4.12 11.84 13.96
CA VAL A 249 4.90 12.73 13.06
C VAL A 249 4.82 14.19 13.51
N ARG A 250 3.64 14.65 13.95
CA ARG A 250 3.47 16.00 14.49
C ARG A 250 4.35 16.23 15.72
N GLN A 251 4.34 15.28 16.66
CA GLN A 251 5.22 15.32 17.84
C GLN A 251 6.70 15.32 17.45
N TYR A 252 7.10 14.59 16.41
CA TYR A 252 8.47 14.66 15.91
C TYR A 252 8.84 16.06 15.40
N ILE A 253 7.97 16.69 14.61
CA ILE A 253 8.17 18.06 14.10
C ILE A 253 8.24 19.07 15.26
N GLU A 254 7.34 18.98 16.23
CA GLU A 254 7.29 19.86 17.41
C GLU A 254 8.52 19.68 18.31
N THR A 255 8.91 18.44 18.61
CA THR A 255 10.11 18.16 19.43
C THR A 255 11.40 18.60 18.74
N PHE A 256 11.44 18.60 17.40
CA PHE A 256 12.58 19.09 16.64
C PHE A 256 12.66 20.62 16.65
N THR A 257 11.53 21.30 16.41
CA THR A 257 11.45 22.77 16.40
C THR A 257 11.71 23.39 17.77
N THR A 258 11.20 22.77 18.85
CA THR A 258 11.47 23.19 20.24
C THR A 258 12.95 23.05 20.62
N LYS A 259 13.61 21.94 20.27
CA LYS A 259 15.02 21.69 20.62
C LYS A 259 16.01 22.53 19.82
N LYS A 260 15.71 22.84 18.56
CA LYS A 260 16.65 23.49 17.62
C LYS A 260 16.32 24.94 17.29
N GLY A 261 15.19 25.45 17.79
CA GLY A 261 14.63 26.76 17.47
C GLY A 261 13.80 26.72 16.18
N VAL A 262 12.77 27.56 16.12
CA VAL A 262 11.76 27.64 15.04
C VAL A 262 12.38 27.85 13.64
N SER A 263 13.60 28.41 13.56
CA SER A 263 14.23 28.74 12.28
C SER A 263 14.99 27.58 11.61
N LYS A 264 15.23 26.45 12.29
CA LYS A 264 16.02 25.36 11.67
C LYS A 264 15.11 24.40 10.91
N PRO A 265 15.45 24.03 9.66
CA PRO A 265 14.66 23.07 8.89
C PRO A 265 14.58 21.74 9.63
N VAL A 266 13.38 21.15 9.67
CA VAL A 266 13.15 19.82 10.25
C VAL A 266 14.06 18.81 9.54
N LYS A 267 14.68 17.92 10.31
CA LYS A 267 15.51 16.86 9.71
C LYS A 267 14.61 16.02 8.79
N PRO A 268 15.03 15.75 7.53
CA PRO A 268 14.26 14.91 6.63
C PRO A 268 13.95 13.55 7.29
N PHE A 269 12.72 13.11 7.11
CA PHE A 269 12.23 11.81 7.57
C PHE A 269 11.43 11.15 6.45
N VAL A 270 11.13 9.86 6.62
CA VAL A 270 10.32 9.05 5.71
C VAL A 270 9.61 7.97 6.50
N ILE A 271 8.40 7.62 6.10
CA ILE A 271 7.63 6.51 6.66
C ILE A 271 7.76 5.33 5.69
N THR A 272 8.43 4.26 6.11
CA THR A 272 8.58 3.06 5.27
C THR A 272 7.45 2.08 5.57
N ILE A 273 6.69 1.71 4.55
CA ILE A 273 5.64 0.68 4.62
C ILE A 273 6.29 -0.70 4.50
N VAL A 274 5.79 -1.65 5.29
CA VAL A 274 6.24 -3.04 5.34
C VAL A 274 5.02 -3.93 5.24
N ASP A 275 5.03 -4.87 4.29
CA ASP A 275 4.02 -5.92 4.20
C ASP A 275 4.32 -7.01 5.24
N THR A 276 3.36 -7.26 6.14
CA THR A 276 3.47 -8.29 7.19
C THR A 276 2.85 -9.63 6.78
N VAL A 277 2.01 -9.66 5.74
CA VAL A 277 1.25 -10.84 5.28
C VAL A 277 2.00 -11.59 4.18
N GLY A 278 2.81 -10.89 3.39
CA GLY A 278 3.57 -11.48 2.29
C GLY A 278 4.53 -12.59 2.74
N PRO A 279 4.74 -13.64 1.91
CA PRO A 279 5.71 -14.68 2.20
C PRO A 279 7.07 -14.02 2.35
N ARG A 280 7.59 -13.96 3.60
CA ARG A 280 8.90 -13.38 3.90
C ARG A 280 9.90 -13.99 2.93
N THR A 281 10.36 -13.20 1.96
CA THR A 281 11.27 -13.66 0.93
C THR A 281 12.46 -14.31 1.63
N GLU A 282 12.69 -15.60 1.37
CA GLU A 282 13.63 -16.45 2.10
C GLU A 282 15.07 -15.89 2.12
N LYS A 283 15.36 -14.90 1.26
CA LYS A 283 16.61 -14.14 1.23
C LYS A 283 17.00 -13.45 2.55
N GLU A 284 16.07 -13.18 3.47
CA GLU A 284 16.45 -12.68 4.81
C GLU A 284 16.71 -13.79 5.85
N LYS A 285 16.22 -15.02 5.63
CA LYS A 285 16.45 -16.13 6.56
C LYS A 285 17.85 -16.74 6.45
N GLU A 286 18.54 -16.61 5.32
CA GLU A 286 19.87 -17.21 5.15
C GLU A 286 21.02 -16.50 5.89
N LYS A 287 20.82 -15.29 6.45
CA LYS A 287 21.90 -14.55 7.14
C LYS A 287 21.87 -14.62 8.67
N LYS A 288 20.98 -15.42 9.28
CA LYS A 288 20.91 -15.56 10.75
C LYS A 288 20.74 -17.01 11.24
N ALA A 289 21.43 -17.96 10.60
CA ALA A 289 21.70 -19.25 11.23
C ALA A 289 22.82 -19.06 12.28
N GLY A 290 22.47 -18.56 13.46
CA GLY A 290 23.42 -18.32 14.52
C GLY A 290 22.76 -17.92 15.84
N SER A 291 22.47 -18.93 16.65
CA SER A 291 22.37 -18.85 18.12
C SER A 291 21.10 -18.24 18.74
N SER A 292 20.29 -19.16 19.26
CA SER A 292 19.71 -19.18 20.62
C SER A 292 18.28 -18.65 20.86
N LYS A 293 17.51 -19.61 21.42
CA LYS A 293 16.57 -19.50 22.53
C LYS A 293 15.13 -19.06 22.24
N LYS A 294 14.34 -20.09 21.90
CA LYS A 294 12.95 -20.38 22.33
C LYS A 294 12.35 -19.32 23.27
N SER A 295 11.50 -18.45 22.73
CA SER A 295 10.46 -17.78 23.49
C SER A 295 9.15 -17.98 22.74
N ASP A 296 8.29 -18.84 23.30
CA ASP A 296 6.89 -18.95 22.93
C ASP A 296 6.22 -17.62 23.29
N SER A 297 5.92 -16.79 22.30
CA SER A 297 5.03 -15.65 22.47
C SER A 297 3.95 -15.72 21.40
N ALA A 298 2.76 -16.08 21.86
CA ALA A 298 1.43 -15.76 21.35
C ALA A 298 1.33 -15.50 19.84
N SER A 299 0.78 -16.50 19.16
CA SER A 299 0.12 -16.45 17.87
C SER A 299 -0.64 -15.13 17.66
N ASP A 300 0.00 -14.21 16.94
CA ASP A 300 -0.63 -13.04 16.35
C ASP A 300 -1.82 -13.47 15.48
N ARG A 301 -2.95 -12.79 15.67
CA ARG A 301 -4.16 -12.91 14.87
C ARG A 301 -3.85 -12.50 13.44
N ALA A 302 -3.38 -13.44 12.62
CA ALA A 302 -3.50 -13.35 11.19
C ALA A 302 -4.97 -13.04 10.90
N ALA A 303 -5.25 -11.91 10.23
CA ALA A 303 -6.57 -11.55 9.77
C ALA A 303 -7.20 -12.81 9.17
N ALA A 304 -8.29 -13.28 9.78
CA ALA A 304 -8.89 -14.55 9.41
C ALA A 304 -9.26 -14.43 7.94
N LEU A 305 -8.55 -15.17 7.09
CA LEU A 305 -8.90 -15.33 5.68
C LEU A 305 -10.40 -15.57 5.62
N THR A 306 -11.09 -14.89 4.70
CA THR A 306 -12.52 -15.13 4.55
C THR A 306 -12.75 -16.63 4.34
N HIS A 307 -13.90 -17.15 4.80
CA HIS A 307 -14.17 -18.58 4.72
C HIS A 307 -14.00 -19.13 3.29
N GLY A 308 -14.31 -18.29 2.28
CA GLY A 308 -14.08 -18.60 0.86
C GLY A 308 -12.60 -18.70 0.48
N GLU A 309 -11.76 -17.75 0.91
CA GLU A 309 -10.31 -17.77 0.63
C GLU A 309 -9.62 -18.95 1.31
N SER A 310 -10.01 -19.26 2.55
CA SER A 310 -9.50 -20.43 3.28
C SER A 310 -9.80 -21.72 2.53
N ARG A 311 -11.04 -21.88 2.05
CA ARG A 311 -11.46 -23.05 1.27
C ARG A 311 -10.75 -23.12 -0.08
N GLN A 312 -10.55 -21.99 -0.76
CA GLN A 312 -9.82 -21.95 -2.03
C GLN A 312 -8.35 -22.38 -1.86
N LEU A 313 -7.68 -21.93 -0.78
CA LEU A 313 -6.31 -22.33 -0.47
C LEU A 313 -6.20 -23.83 -0.16
N GLU A 314 -7.19 -24.38 0.53
CA GLU A 314 -7.25 -25.83 0.79
C GLU A 314 -7.40 -26.64 -0.51
N GLU A 315 -8.30 -26.23 -1.41
CA GLU A 315 -8.46 -26.90 -2.71
C GLU A 315 -7.23 -26.73 -3.61
N LEU A 316 -6.52 -25.59 -3.53
CA LEU A 316 -5.26 -25.40 -4.25
C LEU A 316 -4.19 -26.38 -3.77
N ARG A 317 -4.04 -26.58 -2.44
CA ARG A 317 -3.11 -27.58 -1.89
C ARG A 317 -3.47 -29.01 -2.29
N ARG A 318 -4.77 -29.33 -2.34
CA ARG A 318 -5.26 -30.63 -2.82
C ARG A 318 -4.91 -30.87 -4.28
N LEU A 319 -5.10 -29.86 -5.14
CA LEU A 319 -4.71 -29.92 -6.55
C LEU A 319 -3.21 -30.13 -6.73
N GLU A 320 -2.38 -29.38 -5.99
CA GLU A 320 -0.93 -29.52 -6.05
C GLU A 320 -0.46 -30.91 -5.66
N ALA A 321 -1.02 -31.48 -4.58
CA ALA A 321 -0.69 -32.82 -4.11
C ALA A 321 -1.16 -33.91 -5.08
N ARG A 322 -2.38 -33.78 -5.62
CA ARG A 322 -2.99 -34.76 -6.52
C ARG A 322 -2.27 -34.85 -7.86
N HIS A 323 -1.90 -33.70 -8.43
CA HIS A 323 -1.30 -33.61 -9.76
C HIS A 323 0.23 -33.53 -9.72
N PHE A 324 0.87 -33.83 -8.58
CA PHE A 324 2.32 -33.75 -8.43
C PHE A 324 3.03 -34.76 -9.35
N CYS A 325 3.82 -34.26 -10.29
CA CYS A 325 4.62 -35.08 -11.18
C CYS A 325 6.02 -35.31 -10.61
N GLN A 326 6.44 -36.56 -10.52
CA GLN A 326 7.77 -36.94 -10.01
C GLN A 326 8.92 -36.47 -10.92
N GLU A 327 8.73 -36.45 -12.24
CA GLU A 327 9.77 -36.05 -13.20
C GLU A 327 10.09 -34.55 -13.10
N HIS A 328 9.05 -33.72 -13.03
CA HIS A 328 9.19 -32.26 -13.01
C HIS A 328 9.24 -31.67 -11.60
N LYS A 329 8.93 -32.48 -10.58
CA LYS A 329 8.75 -32.07 -9.17
C LYS A 329 7.78 -30.88 -9.03
N LYS A 330 6.75 -30.86 -9.87
CA LYS A 330 5.75 -29.80 -10.00
C LYS A 330 4.39 -30.39 -10.40
N PRO A 331 3.27 -29.71 -10.10
CA PRO A 331 1.96 -30.15 -10.56
C PRO A 331 1.89 -30.13 -12.09
N CYS A 332 1.53 -31.26 -12.70
CA CYS A 332 1.45 -31.41 -14.15
C CYS A 332 0.15 -32.11 -14.57
N PHE A 333 -0.34 -31.75 -15.75
CA PHE A 333 -1.33 -32.53 -16.48
C PHE A 333 -0.60 -33.52 -17.40
N ILE A 334 -0.88 -34.81 -17.23
CA ILE A 334 -0.34 -35.87 -18.08
C ILE A 334 -1.37 -36.19 -19.16
N GLN A 335 -1.04 -35.87 -20.41
CA GLN A 335 -1.89 -36.17 -21.56
C GLN A 335 -1.84 -37.66 -21.91
N LEU A 336 -2.82 -38.15 -22.68
CA LEU A 336 -2.88 -39.53 -23.16
C LEU A 336 -1.64 -39.97 -23.99
N ASN A 337 -0.94 -39.01 -24.59
CA ASN A 337 0.31 -39.23 -25.33
C ASN A 337 1.55 -39.34 -24.41
N GLY A 338 1.37 -39.30 -23.08
CA GLY A 338 2.45 -39.29 -22.10
C GLY A 338 3.19 -37.95 -21.97
N SER A 339 2.74 -36.90 -22.66
CA SER A 339 3.37 -35.58 -22.52
C SER A 339 2.86 -34.82 -21.29
N HIS A 340 3.77 -34.07 -20.66
CA HIS A 340 3.49 -33.34 -19.43
C HIS A 340 3.31 -31.84 -19.71
N TYR A 341 2.15 -31.30 -19.34
CA TYR A 341 1.93 -29.86 -19.23
C TYR A 341 2.14 -29.43 -17.79
N GLN A 342 3.07 -28.51 -17.52
CA GLN A 342 3.27 -27.98 -16.16
C GLN A 342 2.25 -26.89 -15.90
N TYR A 343 1.39 -27.08 -14.90
CA TYR A 343 0.42 -26.07 -14.51
C TYR A 343 1.12 -24.79 -14.06
N SER A 344 0.66 -23.65 -14.57
CA SER A 344 1.05 -22.36 -14.03
C SER A 344 0.30 -22.08 -12.73
N ILE A 345 0.79 -21.13 -11.93
CA ILE A 345 0.07 -20.69 -10.72
C ILE A 345 -1.33 -20.18 -11.09
N ALA A 346 -1.45 -19.46 -12.21
CA ALA A 346 -2.73 -18.97 -12.71
C ALA A 346 -3.70 -20.12 -13.04
N ASP A 347 -3.21 -21.22 -13.62
CA ASP A 347 -4.02 -22.41 -13.91
C ASP A 347 -4.55 -23.04 -12.60
N LEU A 348 -3.67 -23.25 -11.62
CA LEU A 348 -4.04 -23.84 -10.33
C LEU A 348 -5.01 -22.96 -9.54
N THR A 349 -4.81 -21.63 -9.51
CA THR A 349 -5.70 -20.69 -8.83
C THR A 349 -7.07 -20.62 -9.51
N LYS A 350 -7.11 -20.64 -10.85
CA LYS A 350 -8.38 -20.68 -11.58
C LYS A 350 -9.13 -22.00 -11.34
N TRP A 351 -8.41 -23.13 -11.35
CA TRP A 351 -9.01 -24.44 -11.08
C TRP A 351 -9.54 -24.52 -9.65
N SER A 352 -8.77 -24.13 -8.64
CA SER A 352 -9.23 -24.14 -7.24
C SER A 352 -10.46 -23.25 -7.03
N LEU A 353 -10.53 -22.09 -7.71
CA LEU A 353 -11.71 -21.23 -7.68
C LEU A 353 -12.94 -21.93 -8.29
N LEU A 354 -12.78 -22.62 -9.42
CA LEU A 354 -13.87 -23.37 -10.06
C LEU A 354 -14.34 -24.55 -9.20
N MET A 355 -13.45 -25.19 -8.45
CA MET A 355 -13.80 -26.23 -7.49
C MET A 355 -14.63 -25.67 -6.32
N VAL A 356 -14.25 -24.51 -5.76
CA VAL A 356 -15.03 -23.85 -4.71
C VAL A 356 -16.43 -23.47 -5.20
N GLN A 357 -16.55 -23.10 -6.49
CA GLN A 357 -17.84 -22.81 -7.14
C GLN A 357 -18.64 -24.06 -7.52
N GLY A 358 -18.10 -25.28 -7.32
CA GLY A 358 -18.76 -26.53 -7.72
C GLY A 358 -18.81 -26.75 -9.24
N LYS A 359 -17.96 -26.06 -10.02
CA LYS A 359 -17.91 -26.13 -11.49
C LYS A 359 -16.78 -27.01 -12.03
N ALA A 360 -15.90 -27.50 -11.16
CA ALA A 360 -14.77 -28.34 -11.54
C ALA A 360 -14.58 -29.46 -10.52
N LEU A 361 -14.05 -30.59 -11.01
CA LEU A 361 -13.66 -31.74 -10.20
C LEU A 361 -12.15 -31.70 -9.92
N LEU A 362 -11.72 -32.45 -8.91
CA LEU A 362 -10.30 -32.54 -8.52
C LEU A 362 -9.47 -33.31 -9.56
N ASP A 363 -10.05 -34.36 -10.17
CA ASP A 363 -9.32 -35.29 -11.03
C ASP A 363 -9.27 -34.84 -12.49
N GLU A 364 -10.26 -34.08 -12.95
CA GLU A 364 -10.40 -33.65 -14.34
C GLU A 364 -10.27 -32.14 -14.48
N PRO A 365 -9.31 -31.63 -15.28
CA PRO A 365 -9.14 -30.20 -15.45
C PRO A 365 -10.35 -29.59 -16.20
N PRO A 366 -10.92 -28.47 -15.72
CA PRO A 366 -12.05 -27.83 -16.38
C PRO A 366 -11.67 -27.32 -17.77
N ALA A 367 -12.60 -27.46 -18.72
CA ALA A 367 -12.42 -27.02 -20.11
C ALA A 367 -12.02 -25.55 -20.22
N GLU A 368 -12.46 -24.72 -19.28
CA GLU A 368 -12.16 -23.28 -19.19
C GLU A 368 -10.67 -22.95 -19.02
N LEU A 369 -9.83 -23.92 -18.63
CA LEU A 369 -8.37 -23.73 -18.53
C LEU A 369 -7.69 -23.67 -19.91
N ASN A 370 -8.35 -24.10 -20.99
CA ASN A 370 -7.80 -24.09 -22.35
C ASN A 370 -6.38 -24.68 -22.45
N LEU A 371 -6.15 -25.80 -21.74
CA LEU A 371 -4.82 -26.42 -21.61
C LEU A 371 -4.20 -26.81 -22.95
N THR A 372 -5.02 -27.12 -23.95
CA THR A 372 -4.60 -27.45 -25.32
C THR A 372 -3.84 -26.32 -26.00
N ASP A 373 -4.31 -25.08 -25.86
CA ASP A 373 -3.65 -23.90 -26.42
C ASP A 373 -2.43 -23.49 -25.60
N SER A 374 -2.54 -23.55 -24.27
CA SER A 374 -1.45 -23.22 -23.35
C SER A 374 -0.26 -24.17 -23.51
N TYR A 375 -0.51 -25.44 -23.79
CA TYR A 375 0.51 -26.44 -24.06
C TYR A 375 1.40 -26.06 -25.26
N ARG A 376 0.79 -25.64 -26.38
CA ARG A 376 1.54 -25.21 -27.58
C ARG A 376 2.44 -24.02 -27.26
N ARG A 377 1.96 -23.08 -26.45
CA ARG A 377 2.75 -21.91 -26.01
C ARG A 377 3.91 -22.33 -25.11
N GLN A 378 3.68 -23.20 -24.14
CA GLN A 378 4.72 -23.66 -23.21
C GLN A 378 5.83 -24.43 -23.94
N HIS A 379 5.47 -25.27 -24.92
CA HIS A 379 6.45 -26.00 -25.72
C HIS A 379 7.28 -25.06 -26.62
N THR A 380 6.63 -24.06 -27.22
CA THR A 380 7.32 -23.04 -28.04
C THR A 380 8.26 -22.19 -27.18
N ALA A 381 7.83 -21.78 -25.98
CA ALA A 381 8.65 -21.04 -25.03
C ALA A 381 9.86 -21.85 -24.53
N LYS A 382 9.67 -23.14 -24.19
CA LYS A 382 10.78 -24.03 -23.82
C LYS A 382 11.77 -24.22 -24.97
N LYS A 383 11.28 -24.35 -26.21
CA LYS A 383 12.14 -24.45 -27.39
C LYS A 383 12.95 -23.17 -27.62
N ALA A 384 12.32 -22.00 -27.47
CA ALA A 384 12.99 -20.71 -27.57
C ALA A 384 14.06 -20.53 -26.48
N MET A 385 13.76 -20.90 -25.23
CA MET A 385 14.73 -20.84 -24.13
C MET A 385 15.93 -21.76 -24.38
N ASN A 386 15.71 -23.00 -24.81
CA ASN A 386 16.79 -23.93 -25.11
C ASN A 386 17.66 -23.44 -26.28
N GLN A 387 17.06 -22.76 -27.28
CA GLN A 387 17.81 -22.17 -28.39
C GLN A 387 18.70 -21.01 -27.92
N THR A 388 18.19 -20.14 -27.03
CA THR A 388 19.02 -19.03 -26.48
C THR A 388 20.20 -19.53 -25.65
N VAL A 389 20.06 -20.66 -24.95
CA VAL A 389 21.15 -21.27 -24.19
C VAL A 389 22.20 -21.89 -25.11
N ALA A 390 21.78 -22.51 -26.23
CA ALA A 390 22.69 -23.05 -27.23
C ALA A 390 23.48 -21.94 -27.97
N GLU A 391 22.87 -20.78 -28.19
CA GLU A 391 23.51 -19.66 -28.89
C GLU A 391 24.47 -18.88 -27.97
N GLN A 392 24.17 -18.81 -26.66
CA GLN A 392 25.07 -18.22 -25.66
C GLN A 392 26.31 -19.07 -25.32
N SER A 393 26.34 -20.37 -25.65
CA SER A 393 27.55 -21.17 -25.47
C SER A 393 28.59 -20.96 -26.57
N SER A 394 28.35 -20.03 -27.51
CA SER A 394 29.29 -19.66 -28.59
C SER A 394 29.81 -18.22 -28.48
N GLN A 395 29.48 -17.47 -27.42
CA GLN A 395 30.05 -16.14 -27.26
C GLN A 395 31.53 -16.22 -26.85
N PRO A 396 32.44 -15.52 -27.57
CA PRO A 396 33.84 -15.44 -27.21
C PRO A 396 33.98 -14.86 -25.81
N SER A 397 34.94 -15.39 -25.04
CA SER A 397 35.09 -15.04 -23.63
C SER A 397 35.19 -13.52 -23.45
N MET A 398 34.59 -13.01 -22.37
CA MET A 398 34.60 -11.57 -22.03
C MET A 398 36.02 -10.96 -22.00
N MET A 399 37.06 -11.80 -21.87
CA MET A 399 38.47 -11.41 -21.93
C MET A 399 38.90 -10.96 -23.34
N GLU A 400 38.32 -11.53 -24.40
CA GLU A 400 38.62 -11.20 -25.80
C GLU A 400 37.95 -9.87 -26.21
N PHE A 401 36.77 -9.58 -25.66
CA PHE A 401 36.10 -8.28 -25.83
C PHE A 401 36.87 -7.15 -25.11
N LEU A 402 37.38 -7.39 -23.89
CA LEU A 402 38.18 -6.39 -23.18
C LEU A 402 39.52 -6.10 -23.87
N GLN A 403 40.11 -7.10 -24.53
CA GLN A 403 41.36 -6.91 -25.28
C GLN A 403 41.16 -6.15 -26.59
N GLY A 404 39.98 -6.27 -27.23
CA GLY A 404 39.61 -5.50 -28.41
C GLY A 404 39.32 -4.01 -28.13
N VAL A 405 38.63 -3.71 -27.02
CA VAL A 405 38.25 -2.33 -26.68
C VAL A 405 39.45 -1.49 -26.19
N ALA A 406 40.44 -2.13 -25.55
CA ALA A 406 41.67 -1.44 -25.13
C ALA A 406 42.55 -1.01 -26.32
N GLY A 407 42.52 -1.73 -27.44
CA GLY A 407 43.26 -1.36 -28.65
C GLY A 407 42.70 -0.15 -29.39
N MET A 408 41.37 0.03 -29.35
CA MET A 408 40.69 1.09 -30.12
C MET A 408 40.82 2.48 -29.49
N PHE A 409 40.98 2.57 -28.15
CA PHE A 409 41.13 3.86 -27.45
C PHE A 409 42.52 4.49 -27.56
N MET A 410 43.57 3.75 -27.97
CA MET A 410 44.91 4.34 -28.16
C MET A 410 45.13 4.97 -29.54
N MET A 411 44.38 4.57 -30.58
CA MET A 411 44.53 5.18 -31.91
C MET A 411 43.80 6.52 -32.08
N GLN A 412 42.74 6.77 -31.30
CA GLN A 412 41.93 7.98 -31.47
C GLN A 412 42.55 9.25 -30.87
N ASN A 413 43.66 9.14 -30.14
CA ASN A 413 44.29 10.28 -29.46
C ASN A 413 45.52 10.88 -30.20
N MET A 414 45.84 10.40 -31.41
CA MET A 414 46.93 10.96 -32.24
C MET A 414 46.49 11.66 -33.53
N ALA A 415 45.19 11.65 -33.87
CA ALA A 415 44.69 12.28 -35.10
C ALA A 415 44.29 13.75 -34.97
N ASN A 416 44.31 14.34 -33.76
CA ASN A 416 43.74 15.68 -33.52
C ASN A 416 44.78 16.80 -33.28
N ARG A 417 46.05 16.62 -33.71
CA ARG A 417 47.15 17.57 -33.37
C ARG A 417 47.80 18.33 -34.53
N SER A 418 47.15 18.44 -35.69
CA SER A 418 47.70 19.25 -36.79
C SER A 418 46.60 19.98 -37.56
N GLN A 419 46.37 21.25 -37.23
CA GLN A 419 46.05 22.34 -38.19
C GLN A 419 45.84 23.67 -37.43
N THR A 420 46.90 24.46 -37.31
CA THR A 420 46.82 25.91 -37.00
C THR A 420 47.74 26.69 -37.92
N ALA A 421 47.15 27.29 -38.95
CA ALA A 421 47.56 28.49 -39.69
C ALA A 421 46.28 28.95 -40.40
N GLY A 422 45.73 30.15 -40.32
CA GLY A 422 46.19 31.48 -39.92
C GLY A 422 45.59 32.43 -40.96
N ILE A 423 44.81 33.45 -40.57
CA ILE A 423 44.59 34.73 -41.27
C ILE A 423 43.79 35.70 -40.36
N ALA A 424 44.34 36.91 -40.28
CA ALA A 424 43.95 38.23 -39.75
C ALA A 424 42.53 38.56 -39.19
N ALA A 425 42.55 39.24 -38.03
CA ALA A 425 41.90 40.50 -37.56
C ALA A 425 40.63 41.08 -38.27
N PRO A 426 39.74 41.89 -37.61
CA PRO A 426 40.01 42.77 -36.46
C PRO A 426 38.98 42.83 -35.30
N SER A 427 39.41 43.56 -34.27
CA SER A 427 38.82 43.93 -32.98
C SER A 427 37.37 44.46 -32.95
N THR A 428 36.60 44.01 -31.95
CA THR A 428 35.48 44.75 -31.32
C THR A 428 35.36 44.36 -29.82
N PRO A 429 34.81 45.24 -28.96
CA PRO A 429 35.18 45.31 -27.55
C PRO A 429 34.44 44.33 -26.63
N VAL A 430 35.12 44.06 -25.52
CA VAL A 430 34.72 43.31 -24.33
C VAL A 430 33.25 43.53 -23.95
N LYS A 431 32.44 42.47 -24.02
CA LYS A 431 31.10 42.41 -23.41
C LYS A 431 31.18 41.53 -22.15
N VAL A 432 31.00 42.20 -21.01
CA VAL A 432 30.96 41.62 -19.65
C VAL A 432 29.95 40.46 -19.60
N PRO A 433 30.24 39.35 -18.90
CA PRO A 433 29.29 38.26 -18.75
C PRO A 433 28.11 38.74 -17.91
N GLN A 434 26.95 38.93 -18.54
CA GLN A 434 25.70 39.09 -17.82
C GLN A 434 25.34 37.75 -17.19
N THR A 435 25.33 37.75 -15.86
CA THR A 435 24.69 36.75 -15.00
C THR A 435 23.24 36.51 -15.48
N PRO A 436 22.78 35.25 -15.57
CA PRO A 436 21.38 34.96 -15.89
C PRO A 436 20.50 35.51 -14.77
N SER A 437 19.93 36.68 -15.02
CA SER A 437 18.89 37.32 -14.21
C SER A 437 17.72 36.35 -14.06
N GLY A 438 17.27 36.21 -12.82
CA GLY A 438 16.32 35.20 -12.38
C GLY A 438 15.08 35.11 -13.25
N GLY A 439 14.73 33.86 -13.60
CA GLY A 439 13.44 33.54 -14.20
C GLY A 439 12.32 34.05 -13.29
N HIS A 440 11.68 35.13 -13.71
CA HIS A 440 10.42 35.59 -13.14
C HIS A 440 9.42 34.44 -13.33
N LYS A 441 9.14 33.71 -12.23
CA LYS A 441 8.03 32.76 -12.16
C LYS A 441 6.77 33.54 -12.54
N ARG A 442 6.28 33.33 -13.77
CA ARG A 442 5.01 33.89 -14.21
C ARG A 442 3.96 33.45 -13.18
N PRO A 443 3.24 34.38 -12.52
CA PRO A 443 2.21 33.99 -11.57
C PRO A 443 1.17 33.17 -12.34
N SER A 444 1.06 31.89 -12.00
CA SER A 444 0.00 31.03 -12.51
C SER A 444 -1.32 31.62 -12.03
N THR A 445 -2.06 32.28 -12.91
CA THR A 445 -3.42 32.70 -12.60
C THR A 445 -4.25 31.47 -12.26
N PRO A 446 -4.98 31.45 -11.13
CA PRO A 446 -5.83 30.34 -10.77
C PRO A 446 -6.84 30.08 -11.89
N VAL A 447 -7.09 28.80 -12.21
CA VAL A 447 -8.13 28.43 -13.17
C VAL A 447 -9.45 28.80 -12.53
N LYS A 448 -10.24 29.62 -13.22
CA LYS A 448 -11.58 29.98 -12.76
C LYS A 448 -12.48 28.77 -13.02
N VAL A 449 -12.86 28.08 -11.96
CA VAL A 449 -13.84 26.99 -11.99
C VAL A 449 -15.23 27.63 -12.17
N PRO A 450 -16.08 27.12 -13.08
CA PRO A 450 -17.43 27.65 -13.27
C PRO A 450 -18.30 27.38 -12.04
N LEU A 451 -19.22 28.30 -11.75
CA LEU A 451 -20.24 28.10 -10.73
C LEU A 451 -21.23 27.03 -11.20
N LEU A 452 -21.85 26.33 -10.25
CA LEU A 452 -22.77 25.23 -10.55
C LEU A 452 -23.97 25.69 -11.37
N ILE A 453 -24.45 26.91 -11.11
CA ILE A 453 -25.55 27.54 -11.87
C ILE A 453 -25.19 27.77 -13.33
N ASP A 454 -23.99 28.31 -13.60
CA ASP A 454 -23.51 28.57 -14.96
C ASP A 454 -23.30 27.25 -15.70
N TRP A 455 -22.67 26.28 -15.03
CA TRP A 455 -22.44 24.95 -15.58
C TRP A 455 -23.75 24.21 -15.90
N SER A 456 -24.76 24.36 -15.04
CA SER A 456 -26.08 23.75 -15.28
C SER A 456 -26.77 24.31 -16.53
N ALA A 457 -26.57 25.60 -16.84
CA ALA A 457 -27.09 26.21 -18.05
C ALA A 457 -26.39 25.62 -19.28
N ASP A 458 -25.07 25.44 -19.24
CA ASP A 458 -24.29 24.83 -20.32
C ASP A 458 -24.75 23.39 -20.63
N LEU A 459 -25.12 22.60 -19.61
CA LEU A 459 -25.68 21.26 -19.81
C LEU A 459 -27.00 21.26 -20.59
N THR A 460 -27.81 22.31 -20.47
CA THR A 460 -29.09 22.41 -21.21
C THR A 460 -28.90 22.77 -22.68
N VAL A 461 -27.74 23.32 -23.05
CA VAL A 461 -27.42 23.70 -24.43
C VAL A 461 -26.95 22.51 -25.24
N ASP A 462 -26.24 21.56 -24.63
CA ASP A 462 -25.73 20.35 -25.31
C ASP A 462 -26.82 19.26 -25.39
N PRO A 463 -27.37 18.93 -26.59
CA PRO A 463 -28.43 17.93 -26.75
C PRO A 463 -28.01 16.54 -26.25
N ALA A 464 -26.71 16.22 -26.27
CA ALA A 464 -26.20 14.93 -25.81
C ALA A 464 -26.12 14.85 -24.27
N ARG A 465 -26.25 15.97 -23.58
CA ARG A 465 -26.20 16.08 -22.11
C ARG A 465 -27.53 16.50 -21.50
N GLN A 466 -28.56 16.67 -22.31
CA GLN A 466 -29.89 17.13 -21.92
C GLN A 466 -30.73 16.05 -21.19
N GLU A 467 -30.10 15.23 -20.34
CA GLU A 467 -30.76 14.20 -19.56
C GLU A 467 -30.93 14.64 -18.10
N GLY A 468 -32.15 15.07 -17.77
CA GLY A 468 -32.54 15.45 -16.41
C GLY A 468 -32.27 16.92 -16.09
N LYS A 469 -33.15 17.51 -15.28
CA LYS A 469 -33.05 18.91 -14.89
C LYS A 469 -32.17 19.03 -13.63
N LEU A 470 -30.86 19.20 -13.82
CA LEU A 470 -29.98 19.60 -12.70
C LEU A 470 -30.51 20.85 -11.99
N ALA A 471 -31.18 21.74 -12.74
CA ALA A 471 -31.84 22.94 -12.24
C ALA A 471 -32.80 22.66 -11.07
N ASP A 472 -33.49 21.52 -11.06
CA ASP A 472 -34.46 21.16 -10.02
C ASP A 472 -33.76 20.85 -8.68
N TYR A 473 -32.45 20.60 -8.69
CA TYR A 473 -31.65 20.25 -7.51
C TYR A 473 -30.69 21.36 -7.06
N LEU A 474 -30.59 22.47 -7.81
CA LEU A 474 -29.61 23.53 -7.52
C LEU A 474 -29.82 24.18 -6.16
N GLU A 475 -31.07 24.39 -5.75
CA GLU A 475 -31.40 25.00 -4.44
C GLU A 475 -30.89 24.13 -3.29
N ILE A 476 -31.15 22.83 -3.33
CA ILE A 476 -30.67 21.85 -2.33
C ILE A 476 -29.14 21.80 -2.31
N LEU A 477 -28.49 21.82 -3.48
CA LEU A 477 -27.03 21.81 -3.58
C LEU A 477 -26.42 23.10 -3.00
N GLU A 478 -27.04 24.26 -3.25
CA GLU A 478 -26.58 25.55 -2.72
C GLU A 478 -26.77 25.65 -1.19
N GLU A 479 -27.88 25.12 -0.65
CA GLU A 479 -28.12 25.01 0.80
C GLU A 479 -27.05 24.18 1.51
N ASN A 480 -26.50 23.17 0.82
CA ASN A 480 -25.41 22.33 1.31
C ASN A 480 -24.01 22.86 0.97
N GLU A 481 -23.90 24.15 0.63
CA GLU A 481 -22.66 24.85 0.29
C GLU A 481 -21.92 24.31 -0.97
N ILE A 482 -22.61 23.56 -1.84
CA ILE A 482 -22.06 23.03 -3.09
C ILE A 482 -22.27 24.07 -4.20
N ARG A 483 -21.33 25.01 -4.33
CA ARG A 483 -21.51 26.21 -5.18
C ARG A 483 -20.79 26.15 -6.52
N ASP A 484 -19.71 25.39 -6.61
CA ASP A 484 -18.92 25.27 -7.82
C ASP A 484 -18.71 23.81 -8.27
N LEU A 485 -18.19 23.65 -9.49
CA LEU A 485 -17.99 22.34 -10.08
C LEU A 485 -16.95 21.49 -9.34
N ASN A 486 -16.00 22.12 -8.64
CA ASN A 486 -14.97 21.43 -7.90
C ASN A 486 -15.51 20.87 -6.58
N ASP A 487 -16.41 21.60 -5.92
CA ASP A 487 -17.16 21.11 -4.75
C ASP A 487 -18.04 19.93 -5.15
N PHE A 488 -18.78 20.04 -6.26
CA PHE A 488 -19.72 19.01 -6.72
C PHE A 488 -19.03 17.66 -7.03
N VAL A 489 -17.83 17.68 -7.61
CA VAL A 489 -17.05 16.47 -7.92
C VAL A 489 -16.44 15.82 -6.68
N GLY A 490 -16.38 16.54 -5.56
CA GLY A 490 -15.93 15.99 -4.27
C GLY A 490 -16.88 14.97 -3.66
N PHE A 491 -18.14 14.92 -4.12
CA PHE A 491 -19.16 14.02 -3.60
C PHE A 491 -19.18 12.68 -4.33
N SER A 492 -19.43 11.62 -3.57
CA SER A 492 -19.73 10.30 -4.11
C SER A 492 -21.14 10.22 -4.69
N GLU A 493 -21.37 9.23 -5.55
CA GLU A 493 -22.69 8.93 -6.13
C GLU A 493 -23.74 8.70 -5.03
N ALA A 494 -23.39 7.99 -3.95
CA ALA A 494 -24.29 7.70 -2.85
C ALA A 494 -24.65 8.96 -2.04
N GLU A 495 -23.68 9.83 -1.76
CA GLU A 495 -23.93 11.08 -1.03
C GLU A 495 -24.83 12.03 -1.81
N LEU A 496 -24.62 12.16 -3.13
CA LEU A 496 -25.50 12.99 -3.97
C LEU A 496 -26.93 12.47 -3.99
N ILE A 497 -27.12 11.14 -4.06
CA ILE A 497 -28.45 10.52 -4.00
C ILE A 497 -29.10 10.77 -2.64
N GLN A 498 -28.36 10.60 -1.55
CA GLN A 498 -28.86 10.82 -0.20
C GLN A 498 -29.24 12.28 0.03
N LEU A 499 -28.44 13.22 -0.47
CA LEU A 499 -28.62 14.66 -0.24
C LEU A 499 -29.74 15.26 -1.09
N THR A 500 -29.88 14.83 -2.34
CA THR A 500 -30.82 15.44 -3.30
C THR A 500 -32.05 14.59 -3.61
N GLY A 501 -32.03 13.30 -3.24
CA GLY A 501 -33.05 12.33 -3.66
C GLY A 501 -33.02 12.03 -5.17
N MET A 502 -31.97 12.42 -5.89
CA MET A 502 -31.91 12.20 -7.34
C MET A 502 -31.76 10.72 -7.70
N LYS A 503 -32.24 10.33 -8.89
CA LYS A 503 -32.09 8.95 -9.39
C LYS A 503 -30.60 8.61 -9.56
N ILE A 504 -30.21 7.39 -9.18
CA ILE A 504 -28.84 6.87 -9.29
C ILE A 504 -28.20 7.10 -10.68
N GLY A 505 -28.95 6.80 -11.76
CA GLY A 505 -28.46 7.02 -13.12
C GLY A 505 -28.23 8.49 -13.48
N LEU A 506 -29.00 9.42 -12.88
CA LEU A 506 -28.80 10.86 -13.07
C LEU A 506 -27.55 11.33 -12.31
N ALA A 507 -27.39 10.96 -11.03
CA ALA A 507 -26.21 11.30 -10.22
C ALA A 507 -24.91 10.87 -10.92
N LYS A 508 -24.87 9.61 -11.37
CA LYS A 508 -23.70 9.06 -12.05
C LYS A 508 -23.35 9.79 -13.34
N ARG A 509 -24.36 10.16 -14.15
CA ARG A 509 -24.14 10.92 -15.38
C ARG A 509 -23.66 12.34 -15.10
N LEU A 510 -24.27 13.03 -14.14
CA LEU A 510 -23.87 14.38 -13.74
C LEU A 510 -22.42 14.41 -13.24
N LEU A 511 -22.04 13.47 -12.36
CA LEU A 511 -20.66 13.33 -11.90
C LEU A 511 -19.69 13.06 -13.06
N ARG A 512 -20.09 12.23 -14.03
CA ARG A 512 -19.28 11.97 -15.22
C ARG A 512 -19.09 13.22 -16.08
N TYR A 513 -20.13 14.00 -16.32
CA TYR A 513 -20.03 15.26 -17.07
C TYR A 513 -19.17 16.28 -16.32
N ALA A 514 -19.36 16.42 -15.01
CA ALA A 514 -18.60 17.34 -14.18
C ALA A 514 -17.09 17.02 -14.18
N ASN A 515 -16.73 15.74 -14.04
CA ASN A 515 -15.34 15.27 -14.14
C ASN A 515 -14.74 15.57 -15.52
N ALA A 516 -15.48 15.26 -16.60
CA ALA A 516 -15.01 15.52 -17.96
C ALA A 516 -14.74 17.01 -18.23
N ASP A 517 -15.60 17.89 -17.74
CA ASP A 517 -15.44 19.34 -17.93
C ASP A 517 -14.30 19.90 -17.07
N LEU A 518 -14.13 19.42 -15.83
CA LEU A 518 -12.96 19.76 -15.00
C LEU A 518 -11.64 19.33 -15.65
N ASP A 519 -11.59 18.12 -16.22
CA ASP A 519 -10.41 17.65 -16.94
C ASP A 519 -10.14 18.48 -18.19
N GLY A 520 -11.18 18.91 -18.90
CA GLY A 520 -11.08 19.87 -20.01
C GLY A 520 -10.46 21.20 -19.58
N LEU A 521 -10.89 21.75 -18.44
CA LEU A 521 -10.33 22.98 -17.87
C LEU A 521 -8.85 22.83 -17.46
N ARG A 522 -8.49 21.68 -16.87
CA ARG A 522 -7.10 21.36 -16.50
C ARG A 522 -6.20 21.24 -17.74
N GLN A 523 -6.66 20.54 -18.77
CA GLN A 523 -5.93 20.40 -20.04
C GLN A 523 -5.78 21.75 -20.76
N ALA A 524 -6.83 22.58 -20.79
CA ALA A 524 -6.77 23.91 -21.37
C ALA A 524 -5.76 24.82 -20.64
N LYS A 525 -5.63 24.68 -19.32
CA LYS A 525 -4.58 25.36 -18.55
C LYS A 525 -3.19 24.89 -18.96
N GLN A 526 -2.99 23.58 -19.05
CA GLN A 526 -1.68 23.00 -19.40
C GLN A 526 -1.22 23.49 -20.78
N ARG A 527 -2.12 23.48 -21.78
CA ARG A 527 -1.85 24.00 -23.14
C ARG A 527 -1.54 25.49 -23.23
N ARG A 528 -1.82 26.28 -22.18
CA ARG A 528 -1.46 27.71 -22.12
C ARG A 528 -0.10 27.94 -21.44
N ILE A 529 0.38 26.94 -20.72
CA ILE A 529 1.67 26.96 -20.02
C ILE A 529 2.78 26.47 -20.95
N ASP A 530 2.48 25.44 -21.73
CA ASP A 530 3.30 24.96 -22.85
C ASP A 530 3.25 25.94 -24.03
#